data_AF-A0A929SI93-F1
#
_entry.id   AF-A0A929SI93-F1
#
_cell.length_a   1.000
_cell.length_b   1.000
_cell.length_c   1.000
_cell.angle_alpha   90.00
_cell.angle_beta   90.00
_cell.angle_gamma   90.00
#
_symmetry.space_group_name_H-M   'P 1'
#
loop_
_entity.id
_entity.type
_entity.pdbx_description
1 polymer ?
#
loop_
_entity_poly.entity_id
_entity_poly.type
_entity_poly.pdbx_seq_one_letter_code
_entity_poly.pdbx_strand_id
1 'polypeptide(L)'
;MKKTVLGLALACCAALFAADKTASIDADSMGFIKDIEESAQNKNPLPDFKYSEDAPGTALKIERSFENAPPLIPHSLEGLVPITTD
;
A
#
# COMPACT_ATOMS: atom_id res chain seq x y z
N MET A 1 41.75 -6.07 46.26
CA MET A 1 40.56 -6.80 45.75
C MET A 1 39.32 -5.91 45.62
N LYS A 2 39.03 -4.97 46.54
CA LYS A 2 37.82 -4.11 46.48
C LYS A 2 37.80 -3.12 45.28
N LYS A 3 38.97 -2.63 44.87
CA LYS A 3 39.12 -1.65 43.77
C LYS A 3 39.01 -2.29 42.37
N THR A 4 39.35 -3.58 42.24
CA THR A 4 39.29 -4.33 40.98
C THR A 4 37.90 -4.91 40.70
N VAL A 5 37.11 -5.22 41.75
CA VAL A 5 35.71 -5.63 41.63
C VAL A 5 34.81 -4.46 41.19
N LEU A 6 35.09 -3.25 41.66
CA LEU A 6 34.34 -2.05 41.26
C LEU A 6 34.58 -1.65 39.79
N GLY A 7 35.80 -1.85 39.28
CA GLY A 7 36.12 -1.59 37.87
C GLY A 7 35.47 -2.58 36.90
N LEU A 8 35.35 -3.86 37.28
CA LEU A 8 34.71 -4.89 36.45
C LEU A 8 33.18 -4.76 36.43
N ALA A 9 32.57 -4.34 37.55
CA ALA A 9 31.14 -4.07 37.61
C ALA A 9 30.73 -2.86 36.75
N LEU A 10 31.53 -1.79 36.75
CA LEU A 10 31.27 -0.59 35.94
C LEU A 10 31.42 -0.86 34.42
N ALA A 11 32.37 -1.71 34.05
CA ALA A 11 32.56 -2.13 32.66
C ALA A 11 31.41 -3.04 32.16
N CYS A 12 30.83 -3.86 33.05
CA CYS A 12 29.71 -4.73 32.70
C CYS A 12 28.40 -3.94 32.52
N CYS A 13 28.15 -2.90 33.35
CA CYS A 13 26.98 -2.03 33.19
C CYS A 13 27.02 -1.20 31.89
N ALA A 14 28.20 -0.80 31.42
CA ALA A 14 28.35 -0.11 30.14
C ALA A 14 28.07 -1.03 28.94
N ALA A 15 28.37 -2.33 29.04
CA ALA A 15 28.11 -3.30 27.99
C ALA A 15 26.62 -3.66 27.85
N LEU A 16 25.86 -3.64 28.96
CA LEU A 16 24.42 -3.89 28.97
C LEU A 16 23.61 -2.73 28.34
N PHE A 17 24.04 -1.48 28.54
CA PHE A 17 23.40 -0.30 27.91
C PHE A 17 23.68 -0.17 26.40
N ALA A 18 24.70 -0.84 25.87
CA ALA A 18 25.02 -0.83 24.44
C ALA A 18 24.22 -1.87 23.62
N ALA A 19 23.51 -2.78 24.30
CA ALA A 19 22.81 -3.90 23.68
C ALA A 19 21.34 -3.61 23.32
N ASP A 20 20.76 -2.50 23.76
CA ASP A 20 19.39 -2.11 23.41
C ASP A 20 19.38 -1.34 22.08
N LYS A 21 19.92 -1.97 21.03
CA LYS A 21 19.61 -1.58 19.65
C LYS A 21 18.32 -2.30 19.28
N THR A 22 17.20 -1.71 19.67
CA THR A 22 15.91 -2.01 19.03
C THR A 22 16.13 -1.86 17.53
N ALA A 23 15.96 -2.95 16.77
CA ALA A 23 16.03 -2.93 15.33
C ALA A 23 14.80 -2.17 14.81
N SER A 24 14.89 -0.83 14.81
CA SER A 24 13.89 0.03 14.22
C SER A 24 13.97 -0.16 12.72
N ILE A 25 12.94 -0.78 12.14
CA ILE A 25 12.76 -0.79 10.69
C ILE A 25 12.42 0.64 10.29
N ASP A 26 13.32 1.24 9.52
CA ASP A 26 13.10 2.57 8.97
C ASP A 26 11.90 2.52 8.01
N ALA A 27 10.97 3.47 8.14
CA ALA A 27 9.75 3.50 7.34
C ALA A 27 10.07 3.62 5.83
N ASP A 28 11.21 4.21 5.51
CA ASP A 28 11.77 4.35 4.18
C ASP A 28 12.15 3.00 3.56
N SER A 29 12.48 2.01 4.38
CA SER A 29 12.79 0.64 3.94
C SER A 29 11.54 -0.19 3.62
N MET A 30 10.34 0.30 3.97
CA MET A 30 9.09 -0.44 3.79
C MET A 30 8.42 -0.16 2.43
N GLY A 31 8.98 0.73 1.61
CA GLY A 31 8.51 0.97 0.23
C GLY A 31 7.08 1.52 0.14
N PHE A 32 6.53 2.00 1.26
CA PHE A 32 5.23 2.66 1.26
C PHE A 32 5.36 4.08 0.73
N ILE A 33 4.37 4.51 -0.03
CA ILE A 33 4.23 5.89 -0.47
C ILE A 33 3.96 6.74 0.77
N LYS A 34 4.88 7.66 1.09
CA LYS A 34 4.85 8.46 2.32
C LYS A 34 3.82 9.59 2.26
N ASP A 35 3.57 10.09 1.06
CA ASP A 35 2.67 11.20 0.78
C ASP A 35 2.17 11.17 -0.67
N ILE A 36 1.00 11.77 -0.88
CA ILE A 36 0.36 11.86 -2.21
C ILE A 36 1.23 12.70 -3.16
N GLU A 37 2.02 13.65 -2.65
CA GLU A 37 2.87 14.55 -3.44
C GLU A 37 4.13 13.86 -4.02
N GLU A 38 4.80 12.95 -3.30
CA GLU A 38 5.91 12.14 -3.85
C GLU A 38 5.41 11.13 -4.90
N SER A 39 4.18 10.62 -4.75
CA SER A 39 3.56 9.74 -5.77
C SER A 39 3.25 10.45 -7.08
N ALA A 40 3.02 11.77 -7.06
CA ALA A 40 2.82 12.58 -8.25
C ALA A 40 4.15 12.91 -8.97
N GLN A 41 5.27 12.87 -8.27
CA GLN A 41 6.61 13.14 -8.82
C GLN A 41 7.18 11.92 -9.57
N ASN A 42 6.82 10.70 -9.17
CA ASN A 42 7.02 9.51 -10.00
C ASN A 42 5.97 9.49 -11.12
N LYS A 43 6.24 10.25 -12.18
CA LYS A 43 5.40 10.40 -13.39
C LYS A 43 5.32 9.10 -14.22
N ASN A 44 5.00 7.98 -13.61
CA ASN A 44 4.41 6.88 -14.35
C ASN A 44 2.89 7.01 -14.16
N PRO A 45 2.20 7.85 -14.96
CA PRO A 45 0.75 7.94 -14.87
C PRO A 45 0.21 6.52 -15.02
N LEU A 46 -0.63 6.11 -14.08
CA LEU A 46 -1.37 4.87 -14.23
C LEU A 46 -2.08 4.96 -15.59
N PRO A 47 -2.05 3.89 -16.42
CA PRO A 47 -2.73 3.93 -17.70
C PRO A 47 -4.20 4.24 -17.45
N ASP A 48 -4.73 5.24 -18.15
CA ASP A 48 -6.15 5.56 -18.13
C ASP A 48 -6.92 4.32 -18.59
N PHE A 49 -7.64 3.69 -17.66
CA PHE A 49 -8.48 2.54 -17.97
C PHE A 49 -9.86 3.05 -18.33
N LYS A 50 -10.17 3.07 -19.63
CA LYS A 50 -11.51 3.38 -20.13
C LYS A 50 -12.30 2.10 -20.35
N TYR A 51 -13.50 2.04 -19.78
CA TYR A 51 -14.48 1.02 -20.14
C TYR A 51 -15.03 1.30 -21.54
N SER A 52 -15.65 0.29 -22.16
CA SER A 52 -16.25 0.53 -23.48
C SER A 52 -17.43 1.50 -23.36
N GLU A 53 -17.47 2.46 -24.28
CA GLU A 53 -18.54 3.45 -24.44
C GLU A 53 -19.60 2.96 -25.45
N ASP A 54 -19.54 1.69 -25.85
CA ASP A 54 -20.52 1.09 -26.74
C ASP A 54 -21.92 1.12 -26.11
N ALA A 55 -22.93 1.12 -26.97
CA ALA A 55 -24.31 1.03 -26.54
C ALA A 55 -24.59 -0.32 -25.83
N PRO A 56 -25.60 -0.36 -24.92
CA PRO A 56 -26.02 -1.60 -24.32
C PRO A 56 -26.36 -2.66 -25.38
N GLY A 57 -25.79 -3.86 -25.24
CA GLY A 57 -26.07 -5.01 -26.12
C GLY A 57 -25.11 -5.22 -27.29
N THR A 58 -24.27 -4.23 -27.65
CA THR A 58 -23.22 -4.42 -28.67
C THR A 58 -21.83 -4.67 -28.08
N ALA A 59 -21.66 -4.38 -26.79
CA ALA A 59 -20.38 -4.48 -26.10
C ALA A 59 -19.94 -5.92 -25.80
N LEU A 60 -18.62 -6.15 -25.83
CA LEU A 60 -18.00 -7.43 -25.49
C LEU A 60 -17.97 -7.66 -23.97
N LYS A 61 -18.14 -8.90 -23.52
CA LYS A 61 -18.07 -9.25 -22.10
C LYS A 61 -16.63 -9.13 -21.59
N ILE A 62 -16.45 -8.48 -20.45
CA ILE A 62 -15.16 -8.39 -19.75
C ILE A 62 -14.96 -9.64 -18.89
N GLU A 63 -13.74 -10.19 -18.89
CA GLU A 63 -13.40 -11.32 -18.03
C GLU A 63 -13.54 -10.95 -16.54
N ARG A 64 -14.06 -11.90 -15.76
CA ARG A 64 -14.29 -11.72 -14.34
C ARG A 64 -12.94 -11.74 -13.61
N SER A 65 -12.80 -10.92 -12.57
CA SER A 65 -11.54 -10.88 -11.79
C SER A 65 -11.26 -12.18 -11.03
N PHE A 66 -12.30 -12.95 -10.70
CA PHE A 66 -12.24 -14.29 -10.12
C PHE A 66 -13.55 -15.03 -10.44
N GLU A 67 -13.57 -16.36 -10.28
CA GLU A 67 -14.68 -17.24 -10.72
C GLU A 67 -16.07 -16.77 -10.25
N ASN A 68 -16.17 -16.34 -8.99
CA ASN A 68 -17.42 -15.90 -8.38
C ASN A 68 -17.62 -14.37 -8.37
N ALA A 69 -16.72 -13.58 -8.98
CA ALA A 69 -16.81 -12.10 -8.99
C ALA A 69 -17.98 -11.65 -9.85
N PRO A 70 -18.85 -10.72 -9.47
CA PRO A 70 -19.90 -10.23 -10.36
C PRO A 70 -19.36 -9.82 -11.75
N PRO A 71 -20.10 -10.07 -12.85
CA PRO A 71 -19.70 -9.58 -14.16
C PRO A 71 -19.68 -8.06 -14.18
N LEU A 72 -18.69 -7.48 -14.86
CA LEU A 72 -18.57 -6.03 -15.02
C LEU A 72 -19.54 -5.52 -16.11
N ILE A 73 -19.89 -4.23 -16.03
CA ILE A 73 -20.71 -3.54 -17.02
C ILE A 73 -19.82 -3.13 -18.21
N PRO A 74 -20.00 -3.70 -19.41
CA PRO A 74 -19.12 -3.43 -20.54
C PRO A 74 -19.61 -2.29 -21.44
N HIS A 75 -20.59 -1.49 -21.03
CA HIS A 75 -21.21 -0.45 -21.86
C HIS A 75 -21.30 0.88 -21.12
N SER A 76 -21.62 1.95 -21.85
CA SER A 76 -21.76 3.30 -21.27
C SER A 76 -22.95 3.40 -20.31
N LEU A 77 -22.80 4.15 -19.22
CA LEU A 77 -23.85 4.37 -18.21
C LEU A 77 -24.71 5.63 -18.47
N GLU A 78 -24.45 6.33 -19.58
CA GLU A 78 -25.15 7.56 -19.92
C GLU A 78 -26.67 7.33 -20.02
N GLY A 79 -27.45 8.10 -19.26
CA GLY A 79 -28.91 7.97 -19.20
C GLY A 79 -29.45 6.76 -18.42
N LEU A 80 -28.59 5.92 -17.83
CA LEU A 80 -28.98 4.76 -17.00
C LEU A 80 -28.87 5.04 -15.49
N VAL A 81 -28.40 6.23 -15.11
CA VAL A 81 -28.19 6.67 -13.73
C VAL A 81 -28.95 8.00 -13.54
N PRO A 82 -29.67 8.21 -12.42
CA PRO A 82 -29.80 7.37 -11.22
C PRO A 82 -30.81 6.23 -11.35
N ILE A 83 -30.53 5.09 -10.72
CA ILE A 83 -31.46 3.96 -10.58
C ILE A 83 -32.35 4.25 -9.35
N THR A 84 -33.57 4.72 -9.59
CA THR A 84 -34.56 4.98 -8.54
C THR A 84 -35.50 3.77 -8.34
N THR A 85 -36.25 3.77 -7.25
CA THR A 85 -37.19 2.68 -6.90
C THR A 85 -38.54 2.74 -7.64
N ASP A 86 -38.69 3.68 -8.57
CA ASP A 86 -39.98 4.04 -9.20
C ASP A 86 -40.53 2.93 -10.12
#